data_AF-A0A838HHE7-F1
#
_entry.id   AF-A0A838HHE7-F1
#
_cell.length_a   1.000
_cell.length_b   1.000
_cell.length_c   1.000
_cell.angle_alpha   90.00
_cell.angle_beta   90.00
_cell.angle_gamma   90.00
#
_symmetry.space_group_name_H-M   'P 1'
#
loop_
_entity.id
_entity.type
_entity.pdbx_description
1 polymer ?
#
loop_
_entity_poly.entity_id
_entity_poly.type
_entity_poly.pdbx_seq_one_letter_code
_entity_poly.pdbx_strand_id
1 'polypeptide(L)'
;AVHRGTGTVYDLQADDELPASTARSFLYKINPANGRATFVGFDSEYADGLAIDNAGRAFATDFRISCSLFRVNLSDGRLSRIGSLGLNQENCTGFDSGAGFHDSSGTLYALREDGTIYTVNTSTGRATFKAVIKKGGVRVPGDLEGLDVRD
;
A
#
# COMPACT_ATOMS: atom_id res chain seq x y z
N ALA A 1 6.50 0.67 -5.75
CA ALA A 1 7.56 0.39 -4.75
C ALA A 1 8.84 -0.17 -5.37
N VAL A 2 10.01 0.05 -4.76
CA VAL A 2 11.31 -0.47 -5.25
C VAL A 2 11.84 -1.58 -4.33
N HIS A 3 12.19 -2.73 -4.90
CA HIS A 3 12.90 -3.79 -4.19
C HIS A 3 14.40 -3.46 -4.13
N ARG A 4 14.86 -2.91 -3.00
CA ARG A 4 16.22 -2.36 -2.85
C ARG A 4 17.35 -3.36 -3.14
N GLY A 5 17.18 -4.63 -2.75
CA GLY A 5 18.20 -5.67 -2.99
C GLY A 5 18.40 -6.05 -4.47
N THR A 6 17.46 -5.71 -5.36
CA THR A 6 17.50 -6.08 -6.78
C THR A 6 17.36 -4.89 -7.72
N GLY A 7 17.01 -3.72 -7.19
CA GLY A 7 16.65 -2.53 -7.98
C GLY A 7 15.35 -2.69 -8.79
N THR A 8 14.60 -3.79 -8.62
CA THR A 8 13.37 -4.02 -9.39
C THR A 8 12.28 -3.09 -8.90
N VAL A 9 11.63 -2.37 -9.82
CA VAL A 9 10.46 -1.53 -9.53
C VAL A 9 9.20 -2.37 -9.72
N TYR A 10 8.31 -2.30 -8.74
CA TYR A 10 7.01 -2.95 -8.73
C TYR A 10 5.91 -1.90 -8.61
N ASP A 11 4.78 -2.22 -9.22
CA ASP A 11 3.55 -1.45 -9.14
C ASP A 11 2.40 -2.38 -8.82
N LEU A 12 1.49 -1.95 -7.96
CA LEU A 12 0.28 -2.68 -7.61
C LEU A 12 -0.90 -1.79 -7.98
N GLN A 13 -1.63 -2.19 -9.02
CA GLN A 13 -2.85 -1.51 -9.41
C GLN A 13 -4.02 -2.20 -8.72
N ALA A 14 -5.00 -1.42 -8.25
CA ALA A 14 -6.23 -1.95 -7.69
C ALA A 14 -7.48 -1.37 -8.36
N ASP A 15 -8.60 -2.10 -8.29
CA ASP A 15 -9.92 -1.67 -8.77
C ASP A 15 -10.98 -2.15 -7.77
N ASP A 16 -11.63 -1.20 -7.09
CA ASP A 16 -12.64 -1.46 -6.06
C ASP A 16 -14.07 -1.60 -6.63
N GLU A 17 -14.28 -1.24 -7.90
CA GLU A 17 -15.57 -1.34 -8.58
C GLU A 17 -15.85 -2.78 -9.06
N LEU A 18 -14.81 -3.58 -9.21
CA LEU A 18 -14.94 -4.98 -9.63
C LEU A 18 -15.55 -5.88 -8.54
N PRO A 19 -16.32 -6.93 -8.89
CA PRO A 19 -16.86 -7.90 -7.94
C PRO A 19 -15.78 -8.64 -7.11
N ALA A 20 -16.13 -9.11 -5.92
CA ALA A 20 -15.18 -9.83 -5.04
C ALA A 20 -14.73 -11.18 -5.59
N SER A 21 -15.44 -11.73 -6.57
CA SER A 21 -15.09 -12.96 -7.27
C SER A 21 -14.15 -12.77 -8.45
N THR A 22 -13.77 -11.52 -8.77
CA THR A 22 -12.85 -11.19 -9.87
C THR A 22 -11.53 -10.66 -9.35
N ALA A 23 -10.53 -10.60 -10.22
CA ALA A 23 -9.26 -9.96 -9.92
C ALA A 23 -9.49 -8.48 -9.59
N ARG A 24 -8.97 -8.02 -8.45
CA ARG A 24 -9.05 -6.62 -8.01
C ARG A 24 -7.69 -5.99 -7.85
N SER A 25 -6.65 -6.77 -7.57
CA SER A 25 -5.28 -6.28 -7.48
C SER A 25 -4.42 -6.93 -8.55
N PHE A 26 -3.58 -6.14 -9.22
CA PHE A 26 -2.73 -6.57 -10.32
C PHE A 26 -1.29 -6.09 -10.08
N LEU A 27 -0.36 -7.03 -9.93
CA LEU A 27 1.04 -6.72 -9.70
C LEU A 27 1.80 -6.67 -11.04
N TYR A 28 2.59 -5.61 -11.22
CA TYR A 28 3.47 -5.43 -12.37
C TYR A 28 4.91 -5.21 -11.92
N LYS A 29 5.86 -5.67 -12.74
CA LYS A 29 7.24 -5.17 -12.73
C LYS A 29 7.36 -4.04 -13.74
N ILE A 30 7.94 -2.92 -13.33
CA ILE A 30 8.16 -1.77 -14.19
C ILE A 30 9.64 -1.68 -14.53
N ASN A 31 9.96 -1.54 -15.81
CA ASN A 31 11.31 -1.17 -16.24
C ASN A 31 11.46 0.36 -16.13
N PRO A 32 12.28 0.89 -15.19
CA PRO A 32 12.40 2.33 -15.01
C PRO A 32 13.10 3.05 -16.17
N ALA A 33 13.82 2.33 -17.04
CA ALA A 33 14.51 2.94 -18.18
C ALA A 33 13.56 3.33 -19.31
N ASN A 34 12.40 2.68 -19.42
CA ASN A 34 11.45 2.90 -20.53
C ASN A 34 9.96 2.80 -20.14
N GLY A 35 9.64 2.64 -18.86
CA GLY A 35 8.27 2.53 -18.36
C GLY A 35 7.54 1.23 -18.73
N ARG A 36 8.21 0.25 -19.36
CA ARG A 36 7.54 -0.99 -19.78
C ARG A 36 7.09 -1.79 -18.55
N ALA A 37 5.78 -1.98 -18.42
CA ALA A 37 5.18 -2.89 -17.45
C ALA A 37 5.26 -4.35 -17.93
N THR A 38 5.54 -5.27 -17.01
CA THR A 38 5.43 -6.71 -17.19
C THR A 38 4.50 -7.24 -16.12
N PHE A 39 3.38 -7.82 -16.54
CA PHE A 39 2.43 -8.43 -15.63
C PHE A 39 3.08 -9.58 -14.83
N VAL A 40 2.85 -9.60 -13.52
CA VAL A 40 3.35 -10.65 -12.61
C VAL A 40 2.22 -11.58 -12.20
N GLY A 41 1.08 -11.02 -11.83
CA GLY A 41 -0.08 -11.78 -11.39
C GLY A 41 -1.12 -10.91 -10.72
N PHE A 42 -2.15 -11.55 -10.17
CA PHE A 42 -3.31 -10.86 -9.61
C PHE A 42 -3.86 -11.57 -8.37
N ASP A 43 -4.68 -10.85 -7.62
CA ASP A 43 -5.51 -11.41 -6.55
C ASP A 43 -6.92 -10.81 -6.58
N SER A 44 -7.89 -11.52 -5.97
CA SER A 44 -9.26 -11.01 -5.81
C SER A 44 -9.40 -10.09 -4.60
N GLU A 45 -8.45 -10.14 -3.67
CA GLU A 45 -8.32 -9.13 -2.62
C GLU A 45 -8.00 -7.77 -3.24
N TYR A 46 -8.51 -6.72 -2.61
CA TYR A 46 -8.23 -5.34 -2.97
C TYR A 46 -7.13 -4.80 -2.05
N ALA A 47 -6.04 -4.28 -2.62
CA ALA A 47 -5.03 -3.52 -1.90
C ALA A 47 -4.24 -2.66 -2.87
N ASP A 48 -3.87 -1.45 -2.45
CA ASP A 48 -3.31 -0.43 -3.35
C ASP A 48 -1.93 0.04 -2.86
N GLY A 49 -1.84 0.57 -1.64
CA GLY A 49 -0.59 1.11 -1.08
C GLY A 49 0.53 0.08 -0.90
N LEU A 50 1.36 -0.12 -1.94
CA LEU A 50 2.46 -1.07 -1.99
C LEU A 50 3.76 -0.49 -1.40
N ALA A 51 4.36 -1.22 -0.44
CA ALA A 51 5.67 -0.92 0.12
C ALA A 51 6.55 -2.17 0.18
N ILE A 52 7.87 -2.01 0.03
CA ILE A 52 8.85 -3.10 0.13
C ILE A 52 9.91 -2.70 1.16
N ASP A 53 10.14 -3.54 2.17
CA ASP A 53 11.16 -3.28 3.18
C ASP A 53 12.58 -3.61 2.71
N ASN A 54 13.57 -3.29 3.55
CA ASN A 54 14.99 -3.54 3.25
C ASN A 54 15.34 -5.04 3.10
N ALA A 55 14.52 -5.94 3.63
CA ALA A 55 14.67 -7.38 3.49
C ALA A 55 13.98 -7.94 2.23
N GLY A 56 13.43 -7.08 1.36
CA GLY A 56 12.71 -7.48 0.15
C GLY A 56 11.28 -7.95 0.41
N ARG A 57 10.76 -7.72 1.62
CA ARG A 57 9.40 -8.10 1.99
C ARG A 57 8.43 -7.00 1.52
N ALA A 58 7.56 -7.37 0.57
CA ALA A 58 6.44 -6.54 0.11
C ALA A 58 5.16 -6.63 0.96
N PHE A 59 4.52 -5.48 1.15
CA PHE A 59 3.28 -5.29 1.90
C PHE A 59 2.36 -4.37 1.12
N ALA A 60 1.05 -4.57 1.23
CA ALA A 60 0.05 -3.70 0.64
C ALA A 60 -1.04 -3.35 1.67
N THR A 61 -1.52 -2.12 1.65
CA THR A 61 -2.62 -1.66 2.51
C THR A 61 -3.93 -1.56 1.76
N ASP A 62 -5.01 -1.91 2.45
CA ASP A 62 -6.38 -1.72 2.00
C ASP A 62 -7.10 -0.82 3.00
N PHE A 63 -7.43 0.41 2.57
CA PHE A 63 -8.24 1.36 3.34
C PHE A 63 -9.68 1.48 2.80
N ARG A 64 -10.17 0.47 2.07
CA ARG A 64 -11.41 0.54 1.29
C ARG A 64 -12.41 -0.59 1.51
N ILE A 65 -11.97 -1.84 1.44
CA ILE A 65 -12.85 -3.02 1.38
C ILE A 65 -12.74 -3.82 2.69
N SER A 66 -11.56 -4.38 2.96
CA SER A 66 -11.28 -5.31 4.05
C SER A 66 -10.58 -4.65 5.24
N CYS A 67 -10.07 -3.42 5.07
CA CYS A 67 -9.41 -2.64 6.11
C CYS A 67 -8.21 -3.39 6.69
N SER A 68 -7.29 -3.81 5.83
CA SER A 68 -6.28 -4.82 6.15
C SER A 68 -4.88 -4.45 5.69
N LEU A 69 -3.89 -5.06 6.34
CA LEU A 69 -2.56 -5.21 5.80
C LEU A 69 -2.42 -6.59 5.14
N PHE A 70 -1.84 -6.61 3.95
CA PHE A 70 -1.51 -7.82 3.21
C PHE A 70 -0.01 -7.97 3.02
N ARG A 71 0.44 -9.22 2.99
CA ARG A 71 1.70 -9.64 2.38
C ARG A 71 1.49 -9.74 0.88
N VAL A 72 2.41 -9.20 0.08
CA VAL A 72 2.40 -9.38 -1.38
C VAL A 72 3.48 -10.38 -1.78
N ASN A 73 3.11 -11.41 -2.52
CA ASN A 73 4.08 -12.29 -3.15
C ASN A 73 4.55 -11.70 -4.49
N LEU A 74 5.81 -11.25 -4.52
CA LEU A 74 6.39 -10.58 -5.68
C LEU A 74 6.68 -11.51 -6.88
N SER A 75 6.50 -12.83 -6.74
CA SER A 75 6.66 -13.78 -7.84
C SER A 75 5.37 -14.07 -8.61
N ASP A 76 4.21 -13.94 -7.99
CA ASP A 76 2.91 -14.34 -8.57
C ASP A 76 1.75 -13.36 -8.28
N GLY A 77 2.01 -12.23 -7.60
CA GLY A 77 1.02 -11.20 -7.32
C GLY A 77 -0.02 -11.56 -6.26
N ARG A 78 0.08 -12.71 -5.60
CA ARG A 78 -0.90 -13.14 -4.59
C ARG A 78 -0.81 -12.30 -3.32
N LEU A 79 -1.98 -12.04 -2.74
CA LEU A 79 -2.11 -11.33 -1.46
C LEU A 79 -2.40 -12.33 -0.35
N SER A 80 -1.71 -12.20 0.78
CA SER A 80 -1.99 -12.99 2.00
C SER A 80 -2.24 -12.05 3.16
N ARG A 81 -3.44 -12.09 3.74
CA ARG A 81 -3.83 -11.18 4.81
C ARG A 81 -2.98 -11.40 6.05
N ILE A 82 -2.40 -10.33 6.58
CA ILE A 82 -1.65 -10.34 7.84
C ILE A 82 -2.60 -10.04 9.00
N GLY A 83 -3.45 -9.03 8.85
CA GLY A 83 -4.40 -8.64 9.88
C GLY A 83 -5.16 -7.37 9.55
N SER A 84 -6.11 -7.03 10.41
CA SER A 84 -6.90 -5.79 10.26
C SER A 84 -6.08 -4.57 10.68
N LEU A 85 -6.27 -3.47 9.96
CA LEU A 85 -5.78 -2.14 10.34
C LEU A 85 -6.39 -1.66 11.66
N GLY A 86 -7.47 -2.27 12.15
CA GLY A 86 -8.16 -1.87 13.37
C GLY A 86 -9.04 -0.63 13.18
N LEU A 87 -9.38 -0.32 11.92
CA LEU A 87 -10.31 0.74 11.54
C LEU A 87 -11.72 0.15 11.40
N ASN A 88 -12.73 0.94 11.76
CA ASN A 88 -14.11 0.63 11.40
C ASN A 88 -14.38 1.04 9.94
N GLN A 89 -15.52 0.62 9.38
CA GLN A 89 -15.86 0.91 7.99
C GLN A 89 -16.06 2.41 7.72
N GLU A 90 -16.39 3.22 8.72
CA GLU A 90 -16.48 4.69 8.58
C GLU A 90 -15.10 5.35 8.36
N ASN A 91 -14.04 4.74 8.89
CA ASN A 91 -12.67 5.23 8.78
C ASN A 91 -11.84 4.46 7.75
N CYS A 92 -12.48 3.55 7.02
CA CYS A 92 -11.91 2.69 5.99
C CYS A 92 -12.68 2.91 4.69
N THR A 93 -12.60 4.16 4.21
CA THR A 93 -13.31 4.62 3.02
C THR A 93 -12.38 5.29 2.01
N GLY A 94 -11.07 5.12 2.15
CA GLY A 94 -10.13 5.69 1.19
C GLY A 94 -10.19 4.85 -0.07
N PHE A 95 -10.47 5.47 -1.21
CA PHE A 95 -10.38 4.81 -2.51
C PHE A 95 -8.93 4.51 -2.81
N ASP A 96 -8.03 5.43 -2.50
CA ASP A 96 -6.62 5.26 -2.81
C ASP A 96 -5.73 5.34 -1.56
N SER A 97 -4.53 4.77 -1.67
CA SER A 97 -3.59 4.72 -0.55
C SER A 97 -2.13 4.69 -0.96
N GLY A 98 -1.29 5.32 -0.14
CA GLY A 98 0.17 5.23 -0.25
C GLY A 98 0.75 4.37 0.87
N ALA A 99 1.88 3.71 0.63
CA ALA A 99 2.65 3.09 1.71
C ALA A 99 4.16 3.17 1.44
N GLY A 100 4.94 3.36 2.51
CA GLY A 100 6.39 3.45 2.43
C GLY A 100 7.06 3.01 3.73
N PHE A 101 8.23 2.38 3.62
CA PHE A 101 9.05 2.05 4.78
C PHE A 101 10.02 3.18 5.05
N HIS A 102 10.14 3.58 6.31
CA HIS A 102 11.22 4.46 6.76
C HIS A 102 12.54 3.68 6.79
N ASP A 103 13.52 4.13 6.02
CA ASP A 103 14.76 3.40 5.71
C ASP A 103 15.52 2.91 6.94
N SER A 104 15.79 3.80 7.89
CA SER A 104 16.58 3.47 9.07
C SER A 104 15.82 2.71 10.17
N SER A 105 14.52 2.95 10.33
CA SER A 105 13.73 2.37 11.43
C SER A 105 12.97 1.11 11.04
N GLY A 106 12.79 0.85 9.73
CA GLY A 106 11.97 -0.26 9.23
C GLY A 106 10.48 -0.09 9.54
N THR A 107 10.05 1.10 9.95
CA THR A 107 8.64 1.39 10.25
C THR A 107 7.85 1.54 8.96
N LEU A 108 6.77 0.78 8.81
CA LEU A 108 5.81 0.95 7.72
C LEU A 108 4.91 2.15 8.02
N TYR A 109 4.93 3.14 7.14
CA TYR A 109 3.95 4.21 7.10
C TYR A 109 2.95 3.94 5.99
N ALA A 110 1.71 4.33 6.25
CA ALA A 110 0.62 4.27 5.31
C ALA A 110 -0.11 5.62 5.26
N LEU A 111 -0.49 6.03 4.06
CA LEU A 111 -1.24 7.22 3.75
C LEU A 111 -2.60 6.79 3.23
N ARG A 112 -3.65 7.32 3.83
CA ARG A 112 -5.01 7.24 3.28
C ARG A 112 -5.24 8.48 2.42
N GLU A 113 -6.04 8.31 1.36
CA GLU A 113 -6.54 9.35 0.45
C GLU A 113 -6.81 10.71 1.13
N ASP A 114 -7.47 10.70 2.28
CA ASP A 114 -7.87 11.91 3.01
C ASP A 114 -6.71 12.70 3.67
N GLY A 115 -5.47 12.25 3.48
CA GLY A 115 -4.25 12.83 4.04
C GLY A 115 -3.90 12.33 5.44
N THR A 116 -4.59 11.33 5.96
CA THR A 116 -4.25 10.73 7.25
C THR A 116 -3.07 9.78 7.13
N ILE A 117 -2.05 9.98 7.96
CA ILE A 117 -0.86 9.13 8.03
C ILE A 117 -0.96 8.21 9.26
N TYR A 118 -0.70 6.93 9.03
CA TYR A 118 -0.58 5.89 10.04
C TYR A 118 0.83 5.29 10.03
N THR A 119 1.25 4.73 11.15
CA THR A 119 2.21 3.61 11.13
C THR A 119 1.45 2.30 11.22
N VAL A 120 1.94 1.25 10.58
CA VAL A 120 1.30 -0.06 10.58
C VAL A 120 2.27 -1.11 11.12
N ASN A 121 1.82 -1.88 12.11
CA ASN A 121 2.58 -2.99 12.64
C ASN A 121 2.56 -4.17 11.64
N THR A 122 3.71 -4.54 11.07
CA THR A 122 3.81 -5.53 9.99
C THR A 122 3.61 -6.97 10.42
N SER A 123 3.55 -7.28 11.73
CA SER A 123 3.25 -8.62 12.23
C SER A 123 1.77 -8.83 12.57
N THR A 124 1.04 -7.76 12.87
CA THR A 124 -0.38 -7.82 13.31
C THR A 124 -1.34 -7.12 12.37
N GLY A 125 -0.84 -6.27 11.47
CA GLY A 125 -1.64 -5.41 10.61
C GLY A 125 -2.20 -4.16 11.31
N ARG A 126 -2.07 -3.99 12.63
CA ARG A 126 -2.70 -2.86 13.34
C ARG A 126 -2.10 -1.51 12.93
N ALA A 127 -2.95 -0.59 12.49
CA ALA A 127 -2.59 0.80 12.23
C ALA A 127 -2.61 1.63 13.53
N THR A 128 -1.73 2.61 13.62
CA THR A 128 -1.66 3.61 14.69
C THR A 128 -1.57 4.99 14.06
N PHE A 129 -2.52 5.86 14.38
CA PHE A 129 -2.56 7.23 13.87
C PHE A 129 -1.25 7.97 14.19
N LYS A 130 -0.74 8.74 13.22
CA LYS A 130 0.42 9.61 13.40
C LYS A 130 0.12 11.07 13.16
N ALA A 131 -0.46 11.38 12.00
CA ALA A 131 -0.61 12.76 11.57
C ALA A 131 -1.71 12.90 10.52
N VAL A 132 -2.02 14.15 10.19
CA VAL A 132 -2.80 14.56 9.04
C VAL A 132 -1.94 15.53 8.23
N ILE A 133 -1.85 15.34 6.92
CA ILE A 133 -1.14 16.25 6.01
C ILE A 133 -1.87 17.59 6.00
N LYS A 134 -1.11 18.67 6.25
CA LYS A 134 -1.62 20.03 6.38
C LYS A 134 -0.77 21.04 5.62
N LYS A 135 -1.42 22.06 5.06
CA LYS A 135 -0.78 23.27 4.52
C LYS A 135 -1.32 24.48 5.27
N GLY A 136 -0.46 25.21 5.97
CA GLY A 136 -0.88 26.35 6.80
C GLY A 136 -1.84 25.97 7.93
N GLY A 137 -1.69 24.77 8.51
CA GLY A 137 -2.55 24.26 9.60
C GLY A 137 -3.88 23.67 9.15
N VAL A 138 -4.27 23.87 7.89
CA VAL A 138 -5.49 23.31 7.28
C VAL A 138 -5.17 21.98 6.60
N ARG A 139 -6.06 20.98 6.74
CA ARG A 139 -5.92 19.69 6.05
C ARG A 139 -5.82 19.94 4.54
N VAL A 140 -4.85 19.27 3.88
CA VAL A 140 -4.80 19.28 2.42
C VAL A 140 -5.99 18.45 1.90
N PRO A 141 -6.94 19.06 1.16
CA PRO A 141 -8.03 18.31 0.57
C PRO A 141 -7.52 17.53 -0.65
N GLY A 142 -8.21 16.44 -0.97
CA GLY A 142 -8.01 15.71 -2.22
C GLY A 142 -7.73 14.23 -2.01
N ASP A 143 -7.30 13.66 -3.13
CA ASP A 143 -7.01 12.27 -3.36
C ASP A 143 -5.49 12.04 -3.25
N LEU A 144 -5.01 11.93 -2.01
CA LEU A 144 -3.59 11.80 -1.74
C LEU A 144 -3.16 10.34 -1.85
N GLU A 145 -2.53 10.05 -2.97
CA GLU A 145 -1.94 8.76 -3.29
C GLU A 145 -0.42 8.77 -3.19
N GLY A 146 0.14 7.55 -3.13
CA GLY A 146 1.58 7.35 -3.16
C GLY A 146 2.27 7.84 -1.89
N LEU A 147 3.18 7.03 -1.36
CA LEU A 147 4.00 7.43 -0.22
C LEU A 147 5.38 6.84 -0.35
N ASP A 148 6.38 7.67 -0.11
CA ASP A 148 7.76 7.25 0.02
C ASP A 148 8.34 7.91 1.26
N VAL A 149 9.09 7.15 2.05
CA VAL A 149 9.63 7.61 3.33
C VAL A 149 11.13 7.35 3.32
N ARG A 150 11.90 8.42 3.46
CA ARG A 150 13.37 8.38 3.44
C ARG A 150 13.92 9.21 4.60
N ASP A 151 15.17 8.93 4.96
CA ASP A 151 15.92 9.75 5.92
C ASP A 151 16.22 11.15 5.36
#